data_AF-A0A0M9YVJ0-F1
#
_entry.id   AF-A0A0M9YVJ0-F1
#
_cell.length_a   1.000
_cell.length_b   1.000
_cell.length_c   1.000
_cell.angle_alpha   90.00
_cell.angle_beta   90.00
_cell.angle_gamma   90.00
#
_symmetry.space_group_name_H-M   'P 1'
#
loop_
_entity.id
_entity.type
_entity.pdbx_description
1 polymer ?
#
loop_
_entity_poly.entity_id
_entity_poly.type
_entity_poly.pdbx_seq_one_letter_code
_entity_poly.pdbx_strand_id
1 'polypeptide(L)'
;MRLYAQTPARRSRQVLADLIAVAVIAASVWFALAVRDAIMLLAEPGRKVESAGDNLATGLDSAGEAASRVPLVGGLLKKPLQSAAEAGTGLSDAGQSLQHTVENVATLTTLALIVFPVTFVLVLWLPPRLLWIRRVATTRRLLEAPGGADLLALRALTGPPTDLTAVPVPPAGLADAWRRGDQQVISELSKVALRRAGLRP
;
A
#
# COMPACT_ATOMS: atom_id res chain seq x y z
N MET A 1 -20.45 13.99 -5.66
CA MET A 1 -20.03 13.46 -4.34
C MET A 1 -18.91 14.34 -3.81
N ARG A 2 -18.97 14.83 -2.56
CA ARG A 2 -17.94 15.74 -2.02
C ARG A 2 -16.84 14.93 -1.33
N LEU A 3 -15.62 15.06 -1.83
CA LEU A 3 -14.45 14.27 -1.41
C LEU A 3 -13.71 14.82 -0.17
N TYR A 4 -14.09 16.00 0.34
CA TYR A 4 -13.38 16.71 1.42
C TYR A 4 -14.30 17.42 2.42
N ALA A 5 -13.88 17.44 3.70
CA ALA A 5 -14.59 18.12 4.79
C ALA A 5 -14.45 19.66 4.68
N GLN A 6 -15.52 20.41 4.98
CA GLN A 6 -15.56 21.86 4.78
C GLN A 6 -15.12 22.69 6.00
N THR A 7 -14.81 22.03 7.13
CA THR A 7 -14.20 22.64 8.32
C THR A 7 -12.67 22.60 8.21
N PRO A 8 -11.96 23.74 8.34
CA PRO A 8 -10.52 23.85 8.05
C PRO A 8 -9.65 22.90 8.90
N ALA A 9 -9.95 22.74 10.18
CA ALA A 9 -9.19 21.83 11.07
C ALA A 9 -9.27 20.35 10.66
N ARG A 10 -10.42 19.89 10.14
CA ARG A 10 -10.58 18.50 9.66
C ARG A 10 -9.99 18.33 8.25
N ARG A 11 -10.04 19.37 7.41
CA ARG A 11 -9.40 19.36 6.09
C ARG A 11 -7.88 19.22 6.23
N SER A 12 -7.24 19.96 7.12
CA SER A 12 -5.79 19.85 7.35
C SER A 12 -5.38 18.48 7.86
N ARG A 13 -6.15 17.86 8.77
CA ARG A 13 -5.89 16.47 9.21
C ARG A 13 -6.07 15.45 8.09
N GLN A 14 -7.04 15.64 7.19
CA GLN A 14 -7.22 14.76 6.02
C GLN A 14 -6.05 14.89 5.04
N VAL A 15 -5.64 16.12 4.71
CA VAL A 15 -4.48 16.36 3.83
C VAL A 15 -3.21 15.79 4.46
N LEU A 16 -2.98 16.03 5.75
CA LEU A 16 -1.81 15.50 6.45
C LEU A 16 -1.82 13.97 6.49
N ALA A 17 -2.97 13.34 6.74
CA ALA A 17 -3.10 11.88 6.72
C ALA A 17 -2.85 11.31 5.31
N ASP A 18 -3.34 11.97 4.27
CA ASP A 18 -3.11 11.59 2.88
C ASP A 18 -1.63 11.73 2.51
N LEU A 19 -0.98 12.83 2.92
CA LEU A 19 0.46 13.04 2.71
C LEU A 19 1.31 12.01 3.46
N ILE A 20 0.98 11.69 4.71
CA ILE A 20 1.66 10.65 5.48
C ILE A 20 1.48 9.29 4.81
N ALA A 21 0.27 8.96 4.36
CA ALA A 21 0.01 7.70 3.65
C ALA A 21 0.86 7.59 2.39
N VAL A 22 0.88 8.64 1.56
CA VAL A 22 1.71 8.68 0.34
C VAL A 22 3.20 8.59 0.68
N ALA A 23 3.67 9.31 1.70
CA ALA A 23 5.07 9.28 2.13
C ALA A 23 5.50 7.89 2.62
N VAL A 24 4.65 7.21 3.41
CA VAL A 24 4.92 5.84 3.89
C VAL A 24 4.96 4.87 2.72
N ILE A 25 4.02 4.97 1.76
CA ILE A 25 4.01 4.12 0.58
C ILE A 25 5.29 4.35 -0.25
N ALA A 26 5.65 5.61 -0.52
CA ALA A 26 6.85 5.95 -1.27
C ALA A 26 8.14 5.47 -0.59
N ALA A 27 8.25 5.69 0.73
CA ALA A 27 9.37 5.20 1.52
C ALA A 27 9.46 3.67 1.53
N SER A 28 8.32 2.97 1.59
CA SER A 28 8.28 1.50 1.55
C SER A 28 8.74 0.96 0.21
N VAL A 29 8.28 1.56 -0.89
CA VAL A 29 8.73 1.19 -2.24
C VAL A 29 10.23 1.43 -2.40
N TRP A 30 10.71 2.61 -1.98
CA TRP A 30 12.13 2.95 -2.04
C TRP A 30 12.98 1.95 -1.23
N PHE A 31 12.56 1.63 -0.01
CA PHE A 31 13.24 0.65 0.84
C PHE A 31 13.21 -0.76 0.22
N ALA A 32 12.09 -1.18 -0.37
CA ALA A 32 11.96 -2.49 -1.02
C ALA A 32 12.85 -2.64 -2.26
N LEU A 33 13.03 -1.57 -3.03
CA LEU A 33 13.97 -1.54 -4.15
C LEU A 33 15.42 -1.60 -3.67
N ALA A 34 15.78 -0.84 -2.63
CA ALA A 34 17.13 -0.88 -2.06
C ALA A 34 17.48 -2.29 -1.53
N VAL A 35 16.53 -2.95 -0.85
CA VAL A 35 16.70 -4.34 -0.39
C VAL A 35 16.83 -5.30 -1.58
N ARG A 36 16.02 -5.13 -2.63
CA ARG A 36 16.11 -5.94 -3.85
C ARG A 36 17.49 -5.87 -4.48
N ASP A 37 18.01 -4.66 -4.64
CA ASP A 37 19.31 -4.42 -5.27
C ASP A 37 20.44 -5.04 -4.44
N ALA A 38 20.35 -4.95 -3.11
CA ALA A 38 21.27 -5.63 -2.21
C ALA A 38 21.22 -7.17 -2.35
N ILE A 39 20.02 -7.75 -2.49
CA ILE A 39 19.85 -9.19 -2.71
C ILE A 39 20.40 -9.61 -4.08
N MET A 40 20.16 -8.83 -5.12
CA MET A 40 20.65 -9.11 -6.48
C MET A 40 22.19 -9.11 -6.57
N LEU A 41 22.88 -8.45 -5.62
CA LEU A 41 24.33 -8.54 -5.50
C LEU A 41 24.80 -9.98 -5.20
N LEU A 42 23.98 -10.79 -4.51
CA LEU A 42 24.26 -12.21 -4.27
C LEU A 42 24.13 -13.08 -5.54
N ALA A 43 23.56 -12.57 -6.64
CA ALA A 43 23.50 -13.28 -7.91
C ALA A 43 24.82 -13.18 -8.71
N GLU A 44 25.69 -12.22 -8.39
CA GLU A 44 26.97 -12.04 -9.09
C GLU A 44 27.92 -13.24 -8.95
N PRO A 45 28.11 -13.85 -7.77
CA PRO A 45 28.86 -15.10 -7.64
C PRO A 45 28.30 -16.24 -8.50
N GLY A 46 26.96 -16.38 -8.56
CA GLY A 46 26.30 -17.40 -9.38
C GLY A 46 26.63 -17.25 -10.87
N ARG A 47 26.64 -16.02 -11.40
CA ARG A 47 27.06 -15.72 -12.79
C ARG A 47 28.52 -16.03 -13.07
N LYS A 48 29.40 -15.78 -12.10
CA LYS A 48 30.82 -16.13 -12.23
C LYS A 48 31.03 -17.65 -12.23
N VAL A 49 30.29 -18.38 -11.40
CA VAL A 49 30.32 -19.84 -11.36
C VAL A 49 29.76 -20.44 -12.66
N GLU A 50 28.62 -19.93 -13.14
CA GLU A 50 28.03 -20.33 -14.42
C GLU A 50 29.03 -20.20 -15.58
N SER A 51 29.54 -18.97 -15.78
CA SER A 51 30.50 -18.69 -16.86
C SER A 51 31.82 -19.45 -16.72
N ALA A 52 32.33 -19.67 -15.50
CA ALA A 52 33.53 -20.48 -15.29
C ALA A 52 33.27 -21.96 -15.61
N GLY A 53 32.12 -22.51 -15.21
CA GLY A 53 31.71 -23.88 -15.50
C GLY A 53 31.54 -24.13 -17.00
N ASP A 54 30.86 -23.22 -17.71
CA ASP A 54 30.61 -23.32 -19.15
C ASP A 54 31.90 -23.24 -19.98
N ASN A 55 32.79 -22.30 -19.63
CA ASN A 55 34.11 -22.20 -20.27
C ASN A 55 34.98 -23.44 -20.01
N LEU A 56 34.94 -23.96 -18.78
CA LEU A 56 35.67 -25.17 -18.41
C LEU A 56 35.13 -26.38 -19.18
N ALA A 57 33.81 -26.54 -19.23
CA ALA A 57 33.15 -27.62 -19.97
C ALA A 57 33.53 -27.59 -21.45
N THR A 58 33.39 -26.43 -22.09
CA THR A 58 33.73 -26.23 -23.51
C THR A 58 35.19 -26.51 -23.81
N GLY A 59 36.11 -26.02 -22.96
CA GLY A 59 37.54 -26.24 -23.11
C GLY A 59 37.94 -27.72 -22.97
N LEU A 60 37.35 -28.42 -22.00
CA LEU A 60 37.61 -29.84 -21.73
C LEU A 60 37.00 -30.75 -22.80
N ASP A 61 35.82 -30.42 -23.32
CA ASP A 61 35.21 -31.16 -24.43
C ASP A 61 36.04 -31.01 -25.71
N SER A 62 36.47 -29.78 -26.02
CA SER A 62 37.38 -29.50 -27.14
C SER A 62 38.72 -30.25 -27.00
N ALA A 63 39.28 -30.30 -25.78
CA ALA A 63 40.50 -31.05 -25.49
C ALA A 63 40.29 -32.57 -25.61
N GLY A 64 39.14 -33.08 -25.17
CA GLY A 64 38.76 -34.48 -25.32
C GLY A 64 38.65 -34.89 -26.78
N GLU A 65 38.07 -34.03 -27.61
CA GLU A 65 37.95 -34.26 -29.05
C GLU A 65 39.31 -34.18 -29.76
N ALA A 66 40.18 -33.25 -29.38
CA ALA A 66 41.56 -33.20 -29.89
C ALA A 66 42.38 -34.44 -29.47
N ALA A 67 42.28 -34.85 -28.21
CA ALA A 67 42.98 -36.02 -27.67
C ALA A 67 42.51 -37.33 -28.34
N SER A 68 41.24 -37.40 -28.75
CA SER A 68 40.68 -38.57 -29.45
C SER A 68 41.40 -38.90 -30.77
N ARG A 69 42.09 -37.91 -31.37
CA ARG A 69 42.82 -38.05 -32.62
C ARG A 69 44.22 -38.66 -32.46
N VAL A 70 44.67 -38.92 -31.23
CA VAL A 70 45.98 -39.53 -30.96
C VAL A 70 45.92 -41.06 -31.16
N PRO A 71 46.75 -41.65 -32.05
CA PRO A 71 46.77 -43.10 -32.25
C PRO A 71 47.13 -43.85 -30.96
N LEU A 72 46.56 -45.05 -30.78
CA LEU A 72 46.78 -45.98 -29.66
C LEU A 72 46.24 -45.53 -28.29
N VAL A 73 46.21 -44.23 -27.97
CA VAL A 73 45.82 -43.72 -26.62
C VAL A 73 44.63 -42.74 -26.62
N GLY A 74 44.13 -42.30 -27.77
CA GLY A 74 43.11 -41.24 -27.83
C GLY A 74 41.81 -41.54 -27.08
N GLY A 75 41.36 -42.81 -27.09
CA GLY A 75 40.19 -43.23 -26.31
C GLY A 75 40.40 -43.21 -24.79
N LEU A 76 41.63 -43.47 -24.32
CA LEU A 76 41.98 -43.42 -22.90
C LEU A 76 42.04 -41.98 -22.37
N LEU A 77 42.38 -41.02 -23.24
CA LEU A 77 42.44 -39.60 -22.89
C LEU A 77 41.08 -38.90 -23.04
N LYS A 78 40.26 -39.28 -24.04
CA LYS A 78 38.93 -38.68 -24.28
C LYS A 78 37.99 -38.84 -23.09
N LYS A 79 37.90 -40.05 -22.52
CA LYS A 79 36.95 -40.39 -21.45
C LYS A 79 37.08 -39.50 -20.19
N PRO A 80 38.28 -39.35 -19.57
CA PRO A 80 38.42 -38.48 -18.41
C PRO A 80 38.21 -36.99 -18.73
N LEU A 81 38.55 -36.53 -19.94
CA LEU A 81 38.30 -35.15 -20.38
C LEU A 81 36.81 -34.87 -20.54
N GLN A 82 36.05 -35.79 -21.13
CA GLN A 82 34.59 -35.69 -21.23
C GLN A 82 33.91 -35.73 -19.85
N SER A 83 34.33 -36.63 -18.95
CA SER A 83 33.80 -36.65 -17.58
C SER A 83 34.08 -35.34 -16.82
N ALA A 84 35.24 -34.72 -17.04
CA ALA A 84 35.54 -33.42 -16.48
C ALA A 84 34.70 -32.29 -17.12
N ALA A 85 34.39 -32.38 -18.42
CA ALA A 85 33.48 -31.45 -19.10
C ALA A 85 32.04 -31.54 -18.56
N GLU A 86 31.54 -32.75 -18.30
CA GLU A 86 30.25 -32.98 -17.65
C GLU A 86 30.21 -32.36 -16.24
N ALA A 87 31.29 -32.50 -15.46
CA ALA A 87 31.39 -31.86 -14.16
C ALA A 87 31.39 -30.32 -14.27
N GLY A 88 32.05 -29.75 -15.29
CA GLY A 88 31.99 -28.32 -15.60
C GLY A 88 30.57 -27.84 -15.94
N THR A 89 29.82 -28.66 -16.69
CA THR A 89 28.41 -28.39 -17.03
C THR A 89 27.55 -28.39 -15.76
N GLY A 90 27.71 -29.38 -14.87
CA GLY A 90 26.99 -29.41 -13.60
C GLY A 90 27.31 -28.22 -12.68
N LEU A 91 28.53 -27.68 -12.76
CA LEU A 91 28.90 -26.45 -12.06
C LEU A 91 28.20 -25.23 -12.68
N SER A 92 28.06 -25.21 -14.00
CA SER A 92 27.33 -24.18 -14.72
C SER A 92 25.85 -24.13 -14.31
N ASP A 93 25.20 -25.30 -14.33
CA ASP A 93 23.80 -25.49 -13.94
C ASP A 93 23.56 -25.07 -12.48
N ALA A 94 24.50 -25.39 -11.58
CA ALA A 94 24.44 -24.94 -10.19
C ALA A 94 24.52 -23.40 -10.09
N GLY A 95 25.38 -22.77 -10.89
CA GLY A 95 25.48 -21.31 -11.01
C GLY A 95 24.16 -20.66 -11.46
N GLN A 96 23.48 -21.25 -12.45
CA GLN A 96 22.16 -20.80 -12.90
C GLN A 96 21.08 -20.98 -11.83
N SER A 97 21.04 -22.16 -11.18
CA SER A 97 20.05 -22.44 -10.12
C SER A 97 20.18 -21.47 -8.94
N LEU A 98 21.40 -21.09 -8.58
CA LEU A 98 21.64 -20.08 -7.54
C LEU A 98 21.08 -18.72 -7.94
N GLN A 99 21.32 -18.28 -9.19
CA GLN A 99 20.79 -17.00 -9.69
C GLN A 99 19.26 -16.97 -9.66
N HIS A 100 18.60 -18.03 -10.13
CA HIS A 100 17.14 -18.14 -10.09
C HIS A 100 16.60 -18.13 -8.66
N THR A 101 17.28 -18.78 -7.72
CA THR A 101 16.88 -18.77 -6.31
C THR A 101 17.00 -17.37 -5.71
N VAL A 102 18.11 -16.67 -5.97
CA VAL A 102 18.34 -15.30 -5.51
C VAL A 102 17.29 -14.34 -6.11
N GLU A 103 16.99 -14.47 -7.40
CA GLU A 103 15.96 -13.65 -8.07
C GLU A 103 14.56 -13.88 -7.47
N ASN A 104 14.20 -15.13 -7.20
CA ASN A 104 12.92 -15.47 -6.57
C ASN A 104 12.84 -14.90 -5.14
N VAL A 105 13.90 -15.04 -4.34
CA VAL A 105 13.96 -14.47 -2.99
C VAL A 105 13.90 -12.95 -3.02
N ALA A 106 14.62 -12.31 -3.94
CA ALA A 106 14.58 -10.86 -4.14
C ALA A 106 13.15 -10.41 -4.43
N THR A 107 12.48 -11.07 -5.39
CA THR A 107 11.13 -10.74 -5.84
C THR A 107 10.09 -10.92 -4.73
N LEU A 108 10.12 -12.07 -4.02
CA LEU A 108 9.20 -12.35 -2.91
C LEU A 108 9.40 -11.37 -1.75
N THR A 109 10.66 -11.08 -1.40
CA THR A 109 11.00 -10.11 -0.35
C THR A 109 10.51 -8.71 -0.72
N THR A 110 10.79 -8.23 -1.93
CA THR A 110 10.31 -6.94 -2.42
C THR A 110 8.79 -6.85 -2.40
N LEU A 111 8.11 -7.90 -2.88
CA LEU A 111 6.64 -7.95 -2.88
C LEU A 111 6.09 -7.86 -1.45
N ALA A 112 6.61 -8.67 -0.53
CA ALA A 112 6.19 -8.63 0.88
C ALA A 112 6.41 -7.25 1.49
N LEU A 113 7.59 -6.66 1.25
CA LEU A 113 7.97 -5.38 1.82
C LEU A 113 7.16 -4.19 1.27
N ILE A 114 6.53 -4.34 0.11
CA ILE A 114 5.56 -3.37 -0.42
C ILE A 114 4.15 -3.67 0.12
N VAL A 115 3.70 -4.92 0.00
CA VAL A 115 2.32 -5.31 0.29
C VAL A 115 1.96 -5.10 1.76
N PHE A 116 2.84 -5.47 2.70
CA PHE A 116 2.57 -5.32 4.13
C PHE A 116 2.32 -3.87 4.55
N PRO A 117 3.24 -2.91 4.32
CA PRO A 117 3.02 -1.52 4.72
C PRO A 117 1.88 -0.86 3.95
N VAL A 118 1.72 -1.15 2.64
CA VAL A 118 0.60 -0.62 1.85
C VAL A 118 -0.74 -1.10 2.43
N THR A 119 -0.86 -2.39 2.72
CA THR A 119 -2.07 -2.96 3.32
C THR A 119 -2.34 -2.36 4.70
N PHE A 120 -1.30 -2.21 5.52
CA PHE A 120 -1.41 -1.59 6.84
C PHE A 120 -1.93 -0.15 6.76
N VAL A 121 -1.36 0.66 5.86
CA VAL A 121 -1.83 2.03 5.60
C VAL A 121 -3.29 2.02 5.14
N LEU A 122 -3.66 1.16 4.19
CA LEU A 122 -5.04 1.05 3.70
C LEU A 122 -6.01 0.65 4.82
N VAL A 123 -5.67 -0.33 5.65
CA VAL A 123 -6.53 -0.79 6.74
C VAL A 123 -6.72 0.29 7.81
N LEU A 124 -5.71 1.09 8.11
CA LEU A 124 -5.82 2.18 9.07
C LEU A 124 -6.52 3.43 8.50
N TRP A 125 -6.33 3.71 7.21
CA TRP A 125 -6.79 4.94 6.57
C TRP A 125 -8.17 4.82 5.93
N LEU A 126 -8.49 3.69 5.31
CA LEU A 126 -9.71 3.50 4.50
C LEU A 126 -11.00 3.45 5.35
N PRO A 127 -11.09 2.69 6.46
CA PRO A 127 -12.31 2.61 7.25
C PRO A 127 -12.80 3.95 7.82
N PRO A 128 -11.98 4.78 8.48
CA PRO A 128 -12.46 6.06 9.01
C PRO A 128 -12.89 7.00 7.87
N ARG A 129 -12.22 6.93 6.71
CA ARG A 129 -12.59 7.73 5.54
C ARG A 129 -13.92 7.30 4.93
N LEU A 130 -14.15 6.00 4.78
CA LEU A 130 -15.41 5.44 4.28
C LEU A 130 -16.58 5.73 5.24
N LEU A 131 -16.37 5.55 6.54
CA LEU A 131 -17.39 5.85 7.56
C LEU A 131 -17.77 7.34 7.54
N TRP A 132 -16.79 8.23 7.34
CA TRP A 132 -17.05 9.66 7.23
C TRP A 132 -17.84 10.00 5.96
N ILE A 133 -17.46 9.47 4.79
CA ILE A 133 -18.19 9.67 3.52
C ILE A 133 -19.64 9.21 3.66
N ARG A 134 -19.86 8.03 4.26
CA ARG A 134 -21.19 7.50 4.54
C ARG A 134 -21.99 8.41 5.46
N ARG A 135 -21.42 8.85 6.58
CA ARG A 135 -22.09 9.76 7.52
C ARG A 135 -22.50 11.07 6.86
N VAL A 136 -21.62 11.67 6.07
CA VAL A 136 -21.91 12.92 5.34
C VAL A 136 -23.03 12.72 4.32
N ALA A 137 -23.01 11.62 3.57
CA ALA A 137 -24.06 11.30 2.61
C ALA A 137 -25.42 11.10 3.28
N THR A 138 -25.47 10.39 4.41
CA THR A 138 -26.69 10.17 5.19
C THR A 138 -27.25 11.49 5.75
N THR A 139 -26.41 12.34 6.35
CA THR A 139 -26.85 13.64 6.88
C THR A 139 -27.39 14.56 5.78
N ARG A 140 -26.77 14.54 4.59
CA ARG A 140 -27.27 15.32 3.46
C ARG A 140 -28.63 14.81 2.95
N ARG A 141 -28.81 13.49 2.83
CA ARG A 141 -30.11 12.89 2.47
C ARG A 141 -31.19 13.23 3.49
N LEU A 142 -30.84 13.26 4.78
CA LEU A 142 -31.74 13.69 5.85
C LEU A 142 -32.15 15.15 5.71
N LEU A 143 -31.24 16.05 5.34
CA LEU A 143 -31.56 17.46 5.09
C LEU A 143 -32.51 17.65 3.90
N GLU A 144 -32.30 16.88 2.83
CA GLU A 144 -33.11 16.93 1.60
C GLU A 144 -34.50 16.29 1.77
N ALA A 145 -34.75 15.56 2.87
CA ALA A 145 -36.04 14.96 3.17
C ALA A 145 -37.06 15.98 3.73
N PRO A 146 -38.37 15.80 3.49
CA PRO A 146 -39.41 16.63 4.11
C PRO A 146 -39.29 16.60 5.65
N GLY A 147 -39.23 17.76 6.30
CA GLY A 147 -39.01 17.87 7.75
C GLY A 147 -37.56 17.60 8.20
N GLY A 148 -36.62 17.46 7.28
CA GLY A 148 -35.22 17.15 7.54
C GLY A 148 -34.49 18.14 8.45
N ALA A 149 -34.78 19.44 8.27
CA ALA A 149 -34.24 20.50 9.13
C ALA A 149 -34.68 20.33 10.59
N ASP A 150 -35.91 19.86 10.81
CA ASP A 150 -36.49 19.66 12.13
C ASP A 150 -35.88 18.43 12.84
N LEU A 151 -35.64 17.36 12.09
CA LEU A 151 -34.89 16.19 12.58
C LEU A 151 -33.43 16.53 12.91
N LEU A 152 -32.81 17.42 12.15
CA LEU A 152 -31.46 17.92 12.44
C LEU A 152 -31.45 18.84 13.67
N ALA A 153 -32.48 19.67 13.83
CA ALA A 153 -32.65 20.50 15.03
C ALA A 153 -32.82 19.63 16.29
N LEU A 154 -33.66 18.59 16.23
CA LEU A 154 -33.80 17.61 17.31
C LEU A 154 -32.46 16.93 17.64
N ARG A 155 -31.67 16.54 16.62
CA ARG A 155 -30.35 15.93 16.81
C ARG A 155 -29.35 16.88 17.46
N ALA A 156 -29.47 18.19 17.24
CA ALA A 156 -28.68 19.19 17.94
C ALA A 156 -29.07 19.27 19.42
N LEU A 157 -30.38 19.27 19.71
CA LEU A 157 -30.91 19.31 21.09
C LEU A 157 -30.55 18.06 21.90
N THR A 158 -30.51 16.87 21.31
CA THR A 158 -30.08 15.62 21.96
C THR A 158 -28.56 15.40 21.92
N GLY A 159 -27.80 16.39 21.45
CA GLY A 159 -26.35 16.34 21.31
C GLY A 159 -25.59 16.80 22.57
N PRO A 160 -24.25 16.91 22.49
CA PRO A 160 -23.42 17.49 23.54
C PRO A 160 -23.83 18.93 23.81
N PRO A 161 -23.95 19.33 25.08
CA PRO A 161 -24.41 20.68 25.44
C PRO A 161 -23.43 21.77 25.00
N THR A 162 -22.15 21.45 24.79
CA THR A 162 -21.14 22.39 24.28
C THR A 162 -21.51 22.95 22.90
N ASP A 163 -22.17 22.16 22.05
CA ASP A 163 -22.51 22.57 20.68
C ASP A 163 -23.67 23.60 20.65
N LEU A 164 -24.45 23.70 21.74
CA LEU A 164 -25.59 24.61 21.87
C LEU A 164 -25.19 26.01 22.38
N THR A 165 -23.98 26.15 22.93
CA THR A 165 -23.47 27.43 23.48
C THR A 165 -23.35 28.54 22.42
N ALA A 166 -23.23 28.16 21.15
CA ALA A 166 -23.15 29.09 20.03
C ALA A 166 -24.51 29.57 19.50
N VAL A 167 -25.63 29.05 20.01
CA VAL A 167 -26.98 29.42 19.58
C VAL A 167 -27.57 30.44 20.55
N PRO A 168 -28.07 31.60 20.07
CA PRO A 168 -28.78 32.55 20.91
C PRO A 168 -29.97 31.87 21.59
N VAL A 169 -30.02 31.91 22.93
CA VAL A 169 -31.11 31.30 23.70
C VAL A 169 -32.30 32.26 23.71
N PRO A 170 -33.44 31.92 23.10
CA PRO A 170 -34.63 32.76 23.17
C PRO A 170 -35.18 32.81 24.61
N PRO A 171 -35.95 33.86 24.98
CA PRO A 171 -36.44 34.05 26.35
C PRO A 171 -37.25 32.86 26.90
N ALA A 172 -37.97 32.17 26.01
CA ALA A 172 -38.76 30.98 26.34
C ALA A 172 -37.96 29.67 26.32
N GLY A 173 -36.65 29.70 26.03
CA GLY A 173 -35.79 28.54 25.93
C GLY A 173 -35.82 27.84 24.56
N LEU A 174 -34.70 27.19 24.21
CA LEU A 174 -34.49 26.55 22.91
C LEU A 174 -35.48 25.40 22.64
N ALA A 175 -35.73 24.53 23.63
CA ALA A 175 -36.64 23.39 23.48
C ALA A 175 -38.10 23.82 23.25
N ASP A 176 -38.47 24.97 23.81
CA ASP A 176 -39.82 25.51 23.74
C ASP A 176 -40.07 26.24 22.42
N ALA A 177 -39.07 26.99 21.94
CA ALA A 177 -39.11 27.59 20.61
C ALA A 177 -39.11 26.51 19.50
N TRP A 178 -38.37 25.42 19.69
CA TRP A 178 -38.43 24.26 18.79
C TRP A 178 -39.83 23.62 18.78
N ARG A 179 -40.43 23.34 19.95
CA ARG A 179 -41.78 22.77 20.04
C ARG A 179 -42.87 23.63 19.40
N ARG A 180 -42.69 24.95 19.34
CA ARG A 180 -43.62 25.88 18.68
C ARG A 180 -43.42 26.00 17.16
N GLY A 181 -42.45 25.28 16.58
CA GLY A 181 -42.18 25.31 15.15
C GLY A 181 -41.50 26.60 14.68
N ASP A 182 -40.77 27.30 15.56
CA ASP A 182 -40.04 28.51 15.19
C ASP A 182 -38.97 28.19 14.13
N GLN A 183 -39.23 28.63 12.89
CA GLN A 183 -38.37 28.36 11.74
C GLN A 183 -36.96 28.93 11.90
N GLN A 184 -36.80 30.03 12.64
CA GLN A 184 -35.50 30.64 12.86
C GLN A 184 -34.67 29.80 13.83
N VAL A 185 -35.29 29.30 14.91
CA VAL A 185 -34.64 28.40 15.87
C VAL A 185 -34.34 27.03 15.26
N ILE A 186 -35.27 26.46 14.49
CA ILE A 186 -35.04 25.20 13.76
C ILE A 186 -33.87 25.34 12.79
N SER A 187 -33.81 26.45 12.03
CA SER A 187 -32.71 26.75 11.12
C SER A 187 -31.37 26.80 11.87
N GLU A 188 -31.26 27.59 12.93
CA GLU A 188 -30.01 27.71 13.71
C GLU A 188 -29.57 26.39 14.36
N LEU A 189 -30.49 25.62 14.93
CA LEU A 189 -30.20 24.29 15.49
C LEU A 189 -29.76 23.31 14.40
N SER A 190 -30.40 23.33 13.23
CA SER A 190 -30.01 22.49 12.09
C SER A 190 -28.58 22.83 11.61
N LYS A 191 -28.19 24.11 11.61
CA LYS A 191 -26.82 24.55 11.25
C LYS A 191 -25.78 24.03 12.24
N VAL A 192 -26.12 23.90 13.53
CA VAL A 192 -25.25 23.28 14.53
C VAL A 192 -25.04 21.79 14.21
N ALA A 193 -26.12 21.05 13.93
CA ALA A 193 -26.04 19.65 13.54
C ALA A 193 -25.24 19.44 12.24
N LEU A 194 -25.39 20.32 11.24
CA LEU A 194 -24.63 20.30 9.99
C LEU A 194 -23.14 20.57 10.22
N ARG A 195 -22.79 21.59 11.02
CA ARG A 195 -21.40 21.89 11.40
C ARG A 195 -20.74 20.70 12.10
N ARG A 196 -21.46 20.03 13.00
CA ARG A 196 -20.99 18.82 13.70
C ARG A 196 -20.69 17.65 12.74
N ALA A 197 -21.54 17.49 11.73
CA ALA A 197 -21.34 16.51 10.65
C ALA A 197 -20.19 16.91 9.69
N GLY A 198 -19.63 18.11 9.80
CA GLY A 198 -18.57 18.64 8.93
C GLY A 198 -19.08 19.20 7.59
N LEU A 199 -20.38 19.49 7.53
CA LEU A 199 -21.05 20.15 6.41
C LEU A 199 -21.10 21.67 6.67
N ARG A 200 -20.93 22.48 5.62
CA ARG A 200 -21.27 23.91 5.72
C ARG A 200 -22.80 24.06 5.77
N PRO A 201 -23.30 24.89 6.69
CA PRO A 201 -24.70 25.31 6.70
C PRO A 201 -25.05 26.11 5.45
#